data_AF-A0A9W7E857-F1
#
_entry.id   AF-A0A9W7E857-F1
#
_cell.length_a   1.000
_cell.length_b   1.000
_cell.length_c   1.000
_cell.angle_alpha   90.00
_cell.angle_beta   90.00
_cell.angle_gamma   90.00
#
_symmetry.space_group_name_H-M   'P 1'
#
loop_
_entity.id
_entity.type
_entity.pdbx_description
1 polymer ?
#
loop_
_entity_poly.entity_id
_entity_poly.type
_entity_poly.pdbx_seq_one_letter_code
_entity_poly.pdbx_strand_id
1 'polypeptide(L)'
;MTSVVEMFPKARKLSYDARSQLRSVENNTCPSSSLFFALDELDRQLDLLEGLIHNEPPSQREIWRRKVNELRVESVDLRTRGNNVSHHRYNEQLNLQNREELLGNAGLSYAQRRNNMTEMDELVDESK
;
A
#
# COMPACT_ATOMS: atom_id res chain seq x y z
N MET A 1 -11.73 32.66 13.54
CA MET A 1 -11.16 31.59 14.38
C MET A 1 -11.68 30.28 13.83
N THR A 2 -10.82 29.32 13.51
CA THR A 2 -11.24 27.99 13.04
C THR A 2 -11.90 27.22 14.18
N SER A 3 -13.15 26.78 14.00
CA SER A 3 -13.90 25.99 14.98
C SER A 3 -13.92 24.50 14.64
N VAL A 4 -14.26 23.65 15.61
CA VAL A 4 -14.46 22.20 15.38
C VAL A 4 -15.54 21.97 14.33
N VAL A 5 -16.60 22.79 14.34
CA VAL A 5 -17.74 22.70 13.41
C VAL A 5 -17.32 22.94 11.95
N GLU A 6 -16.35 23.82 11.71
CA GLU A 6 -15.85 24.12 10.35
C GLU A 6 -14.82 23.09 9.86
N MET A 7 -14.02 22.54 10.78
CA MET A 7 -12.94 21.60 10.44
C MET A 7 -13.44 20.16 10.32
N PHE A 8 -14.39 19.73 11.16
CA PHE A 8 -14.86 18.36 11.20
C PHE A 8 -15.43 17.85 9.85
N PRO A 9 -16.24 18.62 9.10
CA PRO A 9 -16.71 18.20 7.78
C PRO A 9 -15.57 17.96 6.78
N LYS A 10 -14.47 18.71 6.89
CA LYS A 10 -13.29 18.55 6.01
C LYS A 10 -12.57 17.23 6.32
N ALA A 11 -12.30 16.95 7.60
CA ALA A 11 -11.70 15.69 8.02
C ALA A 11 -12.60 14.49 7.64
N ARG A 12 -13.92 14.61 7.82
CA ARG A 12 -14.87 13.57 7.42
C ARG A 12 -14.87 13.33 5.90
N LYS A 13 -14.77 14.39 5.11
CA LYS A 13 -14.63 14.27 3.65
C LYS A 13 -13.33 13.56 3.27
N LEU A 14 -12.21 13.92 3.91
CA LEU A 14 -10.93 13.24 3.69
C LEU A 14 -10.98 11.73 4.00
N SER A 15 -11.64 11.31 5.08
CA SER A 15 -11.87 9.88 5.35
C SER A 15 -12.68 9.19 4.24
N TYR A 16 -13.71 9.85 3.71
CA TYR A 16 -14.49 9.33 2.58
C TYR A 16 -13.64 9.20 1.31
N ASP A 17 -12.85 10.23 1.00
CA ASP A 17 -11.97 10.25 -0.16
C ASP A 17 -10.87 9.17 -0.03
N ALA A 18 -10.29 9.00 1.16
CA ALA A 18 -9.30 7.95 1.45
C ALA A 18 -9.89 6.53 1.27
N ARG A 19 -11.15 6.29 1.66
CA ARG A 19 -11.87 5.03 1.37
C ARG A 19 -12.01 4.78 -0.12
N SER A 20 -12.36 5.81 -0.88
CA SER A 20 -12.48 5.71 -2.35
C SER A 20 -11.12 5.45 -3.00
N GLN A 21 -10.06 6.09 -2.51
CA GLN A 21 -8.69 5.87 -2.95
C GLN A 21 -8.21 4.46 -2.61
N LEU A 22 -8.54 3.90 -1.43
CA LEU A 22 -8.19 2.53 -1.09
C LEU A 22 -8.80 1.54 -2.10
N ARG A 23 -10.06 1.72 -2.51
CA ARG A 23 -10.68 0.89 -3.55
C ARG A 23 -9.95 1.04 -4.90
N SER A 24 -9.55 2.26 -5.24
CA SER A 24 -8.79 2.54 -6.45
C SER A 24 -7.39 1.91 -6.41
N VAL A 25 -6.76 1.92 -5.23
CA VAL A 25 -5.51 1.22 -4.96
C VAL A 25 -5.74 -0.25 -5.15
N GLU A 26 -6.69 -0.89 -4.44
CA GLU A 26 -7.06 -2.31 -4.55
C GLU A 26 -7.28 -2.75 -6.02
N ASN A 27 -7.91 -1.91 -6.84
CA ASN A 27 -8.17 -2.17 -8.27
C ASN A 27 -7.02 -1.81 -9.23
N ASN A 28 -5.81 -1.51 -8.73
CA ASN A 28 -4.64 -1.12 -9.53
C ASN A 28 -4.83 0.15 -10.38
N THR A 29 -5.81 1.00 -10.05
CA THR A 29 -6.10 2.23 -10.80
C THR A 29 -5.31 3.42 -10.28
N CYS A 30 -4.82 3.37 -9.04
CA CYS A 30 -4.09 4.46 -8.39
C CYS A 30 -2.90 3.90 -7.58
N PRO A 31 -1.76 4.61 -7.51
CA PRO A 31 -0.66 4.22 -6.63
C PRO A 31 -1.03 4.35 -5.15
N SER A 32 -0.47 3.44 -4.34
CA SER A 32 -0.66 3.46 -2.87
C SER A 32 -0.15 4.73 -2.20
N SER A 33 0.81 5.44 -2.80
CA SER A 33 1.34 6.70 -2.26
C SER A 33 0.26 7.77 -2.11
N SER A 34 -0.66 7.89 -3.07
CA SER A 34 -1.77 8.84 -3.01
C SER A 34 -2.67 8.62 -1.79
N LEU A 35 -2.95 7.34 -1.48
CA LEU A 35 -3.72 6.95 -0.28
C LEU A 35 -2.99 7.38 0.99
N PHE A 36 -1.69 7.11 1.10
CA PHE A 36 -0.92 7.46 2.30
C PHE A 36 -0.81 8.97 2.49
N PHE A 37 -0.68 9.76 1.43
CA PHE A 37 -0.74 11.22 1.53
C PHE A 37 -2.09 11.71 2.06
N ALA A 38 -3.20 11.13 1.59
CA ALA A 38 -4.53 11.48 2.09
C ALA A 38 -4.72 11.10 3.57
N LEU A 39 -4.18 9.95 3.98
CA LEU A 39 -4.21 9.49 5.38
C LEU A 39 -3.33 10.36 6.29
N ASP A 40 -2.13 10.75 5.86
CA ASP A 40 -1.25 11.64 6.63
C ASP A 40 -1.90 13.02 6.83
N GLU A 41 -2.58 13.56 5.82
CA GLU A 41 -3.34 14.80 5.95
C GLU A 41 -4.56 14.64 6.87
N LEU A 42 -5.27 13.51 6.78
CA LEU A 42 -6.37 13.20 7.70
C LEU A 42 -5.88 13.15 9.15
N ASP A 43 -4.76 12.47 9.42
CA ASP A 43 -4.17 12.36 10.76
C ASP A 43 -3.82 13.76 11.33
N ARG A 44 -3.21 14.63 10.51
CA ARG A 44 -2.94 16.03 10.91
C ARG A 44 -4.21 16.82 11.23
N GLN A 45 -5.26 16.65 10.45
CA GLN A 45 -6.54 17.34 10.71
C GLN A 45 -7.22 16.80 11.98
N LEU A 46 -7.09 15.51 12.28
CA LEU A 46 -7.60 14.92 13.51
C LEU A 46 -6.84 15.43 14.74
N ASP A 47 -5.52 15.55 14.66
CA ASP A 47 -4.70 16.15 15.73
C ASP A 47 -5.10 17.62 16.00
N LEU A 48 -5.32 18.40 14.93
CA LEU A 48 -5.81 19.78 15.06
C LEU A 48 -7.21 19.83 15.70
N LEU A 49 -8.13 18.97 15.27
CA LEU A 49 -9.47 18.87 15.83
C LEU A 49 -9.45 18.55 17.33
N GLU A 50 -8.54 17.68 17.74
CA GLU A 50 -8.38 17.30 19.15
C GLU A 50 -7.93 18.48 20.01
N GLY A 51 -7.01 19.32 19.52
CA GLY A 51 -6.66 20.58 20.16
C GLY A 51 -7.83 21.57 20.25
N LEU A 52 -8.68 21.61 19.22
CA LEU A 52 -9.84 22.52 19.18
C LEU A 52 -11.00 22.08 20.09
N ILE A 53 -11.15 20.79 20.38
CA ILE A 53 -12.22 20.27 21.26
C ILE A 53 -12.22 20.93 22.64
N HIS A 54 -11.05 21.31 23.16
CA HIS A 54 -10.95 21.99 24.46
C HIS A 54 -11.65 23.36 24.49
N ASN A 55 -11.76 24.01 23.34
CA ASN A 55 -12.40 25.32 23.19
C ASN A 55 -13.93 25.23 23.05
N GLU A 56 -14.48 24.03 22.85
CA GLU A 56 -15.92 23.82 22.71
C GLU A 56 -16.63 23.83 24.08
N PRO A 57 -17.96 24.10 24.12
CA PRO A 57 -18.74 24.01 25.35
C PRO A 57 -18.63 22.62 25.99
N PRO A 58 -18.53 22.51 27.33
CA PRO A 58 -18.37 21.22 28.02
C PRO A 58 -19.39 20.15 27.61
N SER A 59 -20.64 20.55 27.37
CA SER A 59 -21.73 19.67 26.92
C SER A 59 -21.52 19.06 25.54
N GLN A 60 -20.67 19.65 24.69
CA GLN A 60 -20.39 19.17 23.33
C GLN A 60 -19.04 18.45 23.21
N ARG A 61 -18.12 18.64 24.17
CA ARG A 61 -16.75 18.10 24.09
C ARG A 61 -16.73 16.58 23.93
N GLU A 62 -17.56 15.89 24.70
CA GLU A 62 -17.64 14.42 24.65
C GLU A 62 -18.15 13.93 23.30
N ILE A 63 -19.16 14.61 22.75
CA ILE A 63 -19.71 14.30 21.43
C ILE A 63 -18.64 14.47 20.35
N TRP A 64 -17.89 15.58 20.40
CA TRP A 64 -16.81 15.82 19.44
C TRP A 64 -15.66 14.84 19.60
N ARG A 65 -15.24 14.54 20.83
CA ARG A 65 -14.20 13.55 21.11
C ARG A 65 -14.57 12.18 20.54
N ARG A 66 -15.82 11.75 20.73
CA ARG A 66 -16.32 10.49 20.16
C ARG A 66 -16.25 10.49 18.63
N LYS A 67 -16.73 11.55 17.98
CA LYS A 67 -16.71 11.67 16.52
C LYS A 67 -15.29 11.71 15.93
N VAL A 68 -14.36 12.41 16.59
CA VAL A 68 -12.95 12.46 16.18
C VAL A 68 -12.30 11.09 16.37
N ASN A 69 -12.59 10.41 17.48
CA ASN A 69 -12.10 9.05 17.72
C ASN A 69 -12.62 8.04 16.70
N GLU A 70 -13.90 8.13 16.30
CA GLU A 70 -14.47 7.30 15.22
C GLU A 70 -13.68 7.46 13.92
N LEU A 71 -13.33 8.70 13.53
CA LEU A 71 -12.50 8.95 12.36
C LEU A 71 -11.06 8.47 12.53
N ARG A 72 -10.48 8.55 13.74
CA ARG A 72 -9.14 7.99 14.02
C ARG A 72 -9.11 6.47 13.84
N VAL A 73 -10.09 5.77 14.39
CA VAL A 73 -10.20 4.31 14.23
C VAL A 73 -10.32 3.94 12.75
N GLU A 74 -11.13 4.70 12.00
CA GLU A 74 -11.24 4.51 10.55
C GLU A 74 -9.92 4.78 9.81
N SER A 75 -9.19 5.85 10.13
CA SER A 75 -7.87 6.14 9.55
C SER A 75 -6.89 4.98 9.74
N VAL A 76 -6.84 4.41 10.95
CA VAL A 76 -5.99 3.26 11.30
C VAL A 76 -6.37 2.00 10.51
N ASP A 77 -7.67 1.72 10.37
CA ASP A 77 -8.14 0.59 9.56
C ASP A 77 -7.74 0.75 8.09
N LEU A 78 -7.96 1.93 7.52
CA LEU A 78 -7.59 2.23 6.13
C LEU A 78 -6.09 2.13 5.89
N ARG A 79 -5.26 2.62 6.83
CA ARG A 79 -3.81 2.50 6.74
C ARG A 79 -3.36 1.04 6.79
N THR A 80 -3.96 0.24 7.68
CA THR A 80 -3.66 -1.19 7.81
C THR A 80 -4.01 -1.94 6.52
N ARG A 81 -5.19 -1.68 5.96
CA ARG A 81 -5.62 -2.27 4.69
C ARG A 81 -4.73 -1.82 3.52
N GLY A 82 -4.38 -0.54 3.45
CA GLY A 82 -3.46 0.00 2.46
C GLY A 82 -2.09 -0.70 2.50
N ASN A 83 -1.52 -0.85 3.69
CA ASN A 83 -0.26 -1.58 3.89
C ASN A 83 -0.35 -3.03 3.42
N ASN A 84 -1.44 -3.73 3.77
CA ASN A 84 -1.64 -5.13 3.36
C ASN A 84 -1.67 -5.27 1.83
N VAL A 85 -2.37 -4.37 1.14
CA VAL A 85 -2.42 -4.35 -0.33
C VAL A 85 -1.03 -4.07 -0.93
N SER A 86 -0.32 -3.09 -0.40
CA SER A 86 1.04 -2.76 -0.84
C SER A 86 2.03 -3.93 -0.64
N HIS A 87 1.98 -4.59 0.52
CA HIS A 87 2.79 -5.77 0.81
C HIS A 87 2.47 -6.94 -0.10
N HIS A 88 1.19 -7.21 -0.32
CA HIS A 88 0.76 -8.28 -1.22
C HIS A 88 1.33 -8.08 -2.63
N ARG A 89 1.25 -6.86 -3.16
CA ARG A 89 1.78 -6.50 -4.48
C ARG A 89 3.29 -6.64 -4.58
N TYR A 90 4.00 -6.16 -3.56
CA TYR A 90 5.45 -6.29 -3.51
C TYR A 90 5.86 -7.77 -3.59
N ASN A 91 5.18 -8.63 -2.84
CA ASN A 91 5.43 -10.07 -2.85
C ASN A 91 5.09 -10.72 -4.20
N GLU A 92 3.97 -10.32 -4.83
CA GLU A 92 3.62 -10.79 -6.18
C GLU A 92 4.69 -10.40 -7.21
N GLN A 93 5.15 -9.16 -7.17
CA GLN A 93 6.20 -8.68 -8.07
C GLN A 93 7.52 -9.43 -7.85
N LEU A 94 7.91 -9.63 -6.60
CA LEU A 94 9.11 -10.40 -6.26
C LEU A 94 9.00 -11.86 -6.74
N ASN A 95 7.84 -12.49 -6.58
CA ASN A 95 7.59 -13.84 -7.07
C ASN A 95 7.65 -13.94 -8.59
N LEU A 96 7.14 -12.93 -9.30
CA LEU A 96 7.24 -12.85 -10.76
C LEU A 96 8.70 -12.72 -11.20
N GLN A 97 9.48 -11.83 -10.57
CA GLN A 97 10.91 -11.68 -10.84
C GLN A 97 11.67 -12.99 -10.60
N ASN A 98 11.45 -13.64 -9.45
CA ASN A 98 12.06 -14.93 -9.15
C ASN A 98 11.69 -16.00 -10.19
N ARG A 99 10.45 -16.00 -10.68
CA ARG A 99 10.01 -16.93 -11.73
C ARG A 99 10.67 -16.63 -13.07
N GLU A 100 10.79 -15.36 -13.44
CA GLU A 100 11.49 -14.94 -14.65
C GLU A 100 12.98 -15.30 -14.59
N GLU A 101 13.64 -15.09 -13.46
CA GLU A 101 15.03 -15.51 -13.23
C GLU A 101 15.19 -17.03 -13.31
N LEU A 102 14.27 -17.80 -12.73
CA LEU A 102 14.30 -19.26 -12.83
C LEU A 102 14.10 -19.74 -14.27
N LEU A 103 13.21 -19.13 -15.05
CA LEU A 103 13.00 -19.48 -16.45
C LEU A 103 14.16 -19.05 -17.34
N GLY A 104 14.73 -17.88 -17.09
CA GLY A 104 15.93 -17.38 -17.78
C GLY A 104 17.16 -18.25 -17.49
N ASN A 105 17.38 -18.62 -16.22
CA ASN A 105 18.45 -19.52 -15.80
C ASN A 105 18.21 -20.96 -16.25
N ALA A 106 16.96 -21.44 -16.27
CA ALA A 106 16.63 -22.74 -16.84
C ALA A 106 16.95 -22.75 -18.34
N GLY A 107 16.58 -21.71 -19.09
CA GLY A 107 16.91 -21.56 -20.51
C GLY A 107 18.42 -21.60 -20.78
N LEU A 108 19.22 -20.90 -19.96
CA LEU A 108 20.68 -20.94 -20.02
C LEU A 108 21.26 -22.31 -19.63
N SER A 109 20.72 -22.95 -18.59
CA SER A 109 21.12 -24.29 -18.15
C SER A 109 20.81 -25.38 -19.18
N TYR A 110 19.67 -25.29 -19.87
CA TYR A 110 19.34 -26.18 -20.99
C TYR A 110 20.24 -25.93 -22.21
N ALA A 111 20.56 -24.67 -22.51
CA ALA A 111 21.49 -24.33 -23.60
C ALA A 111 22.93 -24.80 -23.29
N GLN A 112 23.41 -24.60 -22.06
CA GLN A 112 24.72 -25.08 -21.62
C GLN A 112 24.79 -26.61 -21.56
N ARG A 113 23.74 -27.30 -21.09
CA ARG A 113 23.68 -28.78 -21.16
C ARG A 113 23.69 -29.29 -22.59
N ARG A 114 23.03 -28.61 -23.52
CA ARG A 114 23.04 -28.98 -24.94
C ARG A 114 24.43 -28.80 -25.54
N ASN A 115 25.10 -27.69 -25.27
CA ASN A 115 26.46 -27.46 -25.76
C ASN A 115 27.45 -28.50 -25.20
N ASN A 116 27.37 -28.82 -23.91
CA ASN A 116 28.22 -29.86 -23.30
C ASN A 116 27.93 -31.27 -23.86
N MET A 117 26.70 -31.57 -24.31
CA MET A 117 26.39 -32.84 -24.98
C MET A 117 27.01 -32.91 -26.37
N THR A 118 26.93 -31.81 -27.15
CA THR A 118 27.55 -31.76 -28.49
C THR A 118 29.07 -31.87 -28.40
N GLU A 119 29.70 -31.22 -27.41
CA GLU A 119 31.15 -31.27 -27.19
C GLU A 119 31.62 -32.66 -26.72
N MET A 120 30.80 -33.40 -25.97
CA MET A 120 31.07 -34.82 -25.64
C MET A 120 30.96 -35.75 -26.86
N ASP A 121 30.00 -35.52 -27.75
CA ASP A 121 29.88 -36.31 -28.99
C ASP A 121 31.06 -36.07 -29.94
N GLU A 122 31.57 -34.84 -30.04
CA GLU A 122 32.76 -34.52 -30.84
C GLU A 122 34.04 -35.18 -30.30
N LEU A 123 34.23 -35.21 -28.97
CA LEU A 123 35.37 -35.88 -28.34
C LEU A 123 35.38 -37.42 -28.52
N VAL A 124 34.19 -38.03 -28.68
CA VAL A 124 34.04 -39.47 -28.90
C VAL A 124 34.37 -39.85 -30.35
N ASP A 125 34.14 -38.96 -31.32
CA ASP A 125 34.45 -39.21 -32.73
C ASP A 125 35.91 -38.90 -33.10
N GLU A 126 36.60 -38.00 -32.39
CA GLU A 126 38.06 -37.76 -32.56
C GLU A 126 38.95 -38.90 -32.02
N SER A 127 38.37 -39.88 -31.32
CA SER A 127 39.09 -41.02 -30.72
C SER A 127 39.10 -42.30 -31.58
N LYS A 128 38.70 -42.23 -32.85
CA LYS A 128 38.74 -43.34 -33.84
C LYS A 128 39.71 -43.06 -34.98
#